data_AF-A0A5J5SI19-F1
#
_entry.id   AF-A0A5J5SI19-F1
#
_cell.length_a   1.000
_cell.length_b   1.000
_cell.length_c   1.000
_cell.angle_alpha   90.00
_cell.angle_beta   90.00
_cell.angle_gamma   90.00
#
_symmetry.space_group_name_H-M   'P 1'
#
loop_
_entity.id
_entity.type
_entity.pdbx_description
1 polymer ?
#
loop_
_entity_poly.entity_id
_entity_poly.type
_entity_poly.pdbx_seq_one_letter_code
_entity_poly.pdbx_strand_id
1 'polypeptide(L)' 'MCAEEFQKCHLEHPITKFFGECTELKIKLDRCFRQEKALKRKANFEQSKKLKERLQALRKETAENDS' A
#
# COMPACT_ATOMS: atom_id res chain seq x y z
N MET A 1 1.56 5.16 14.36
CA MET A 1 2.68 6.11 14.28
C MET A 1 2.52 7.16 13.17
N CYS A 2 2.37 6.85 11.87
CA CYS A 2 2.29 7.92 10.85
C CYS A 2 0.96 8.70 10.77
N ALA A 3 -0.17 8.11 11.19
CA ALA A 3 -1.49 8.71 11.00
C ALA A 3 -2.01 9.56 12.17
N GLU A 4 -1.40 9.44 13.35
CA GLU A 4 -1.94 10.01 14.59
C GLU A 4 -1.86 11.54 14.62
N GLU A 5 -0.78 12.12 14.09
CA GLU A 5 -0.55 13.57 14.12
C GLU A 5 -1.49 14.33 13.17
N PHE A 6 -1.79 13.75 12.00
CA PHE A 6 -2.70 14.35 11.04
C PHE A 6 -4.16 14.29 11.51
N GLN A 7 -4.55 13.18 12.16
CA GLN A 7 -5.88 13.04 12.77
C GLN A 7 -6.09 14.05 13.90
N LYS A 8 -5.08 14.28 14.76
CA LYS A 8 -5.15 15.29 15.83
C LYS A 8 -5.35 16.70 15.26
N CYS A 9 -4.58 17.09 14.23
CA CYS A 9 -4.77 18.38 13.56
C CYS A 9 -6.19 18.55 12.99
N HIS A 10 -6.77 17.49 12.42
CA HIS A 10 -8.15 17.54 11.93
C HIS A 10 -9.23 17.62 13.02
N LEU A 11 -8.96 17.08 14.21
CA LEU A 11 -9.88 17.13 15.35
C LEU A 11 -9.83 18.49 16.04
N GLU A 12 -8.64 19.10 16.14
CA GLU A 12 -8.45 20.41 16.76
C GLU A 12 -8.88 21.56 15.83
N HIS A 13 -8.77 21.37 14.51
CA HIS A 13 -9.04 22.41 13.50
C HIS A 13 -10.11 21.98 12.48
N PRO A 14 -11.37 21.74 12.89
CA PRO A 14 -12.43 21.27 12.00
C PRO A 14 -12.82 22.30 10.92
N ILE A 15 -12.69 23.60 11.20
CA ILE A 15 -13.08 24.71 10.30
C ILE A 15 -11.90 25.22 9.47
N THR A 16 -10.70 25.35 10.07
CA THR A 16 -9.50 25.87 9.40
C THR A 16 -8.73 24.81 8.60
N LYS A 17 -9.19 23.54 8.61
CA LYS A 17 -8.76 22.45 7.73
C LYS A 17 -8.61 22.87 6.26
N PHE A 18 -9.49 23.75 5.78
CA PHE A 18 -9.51 24.23 4.39
C PHE A 18 -8.50 25.35 4.09
N PHE A 19 -7.88 25.94 5.12
CA PHE A 19 -6.92 27.04 5.01
C PHE A 19 -5.45 26.59 5.02
N GLY A 20 -5.19 25.28 4.98
CA GLY A 20 -3.83 24.75 4.80
C GLY A 20 -3.01 24.63 6.09
N GLU A 21 -3.61 24.82 7.26
CA GLU A 21 -2.96 24.72 8.58
C GLU A 21 -2.37 23.32 8.84
N CYS A 22 -3.01 22.27 8.32
CA CYS A 22 -2.51 20.89 8.40
C CYS A 22 -1.67 20.45 7.17
N THR A 23 -1.23 21.35 6.28
CA THR A 23 -0.54 20.99 5.03
C THR A 23 0.82 20.32 5.29
N GLU A 24 1.60 20.83 6.24
CA GLU A 24 2.89 20.24 6.59
C GLU A 24 2.75 18.82 7.18
N LEU A 25 1.71 18.61 8.00
CA LEU A 25 1.39 17.29 8.55
C LEU A 25 0.89 16.33 7.46
N LYS A 26 0.14 16.84 6.48
CA LYS A 26 -0.28 16.08 5.28
C LYS A 26 0.94 15.62 4.47
N ILE A 27 1.92 16.50 4.25
CA ILE A 27 3.14 16.16 3.48
C ILE A 27 3.92 15.04 4.16
N LYS A 28 4.06 15.10 5.49
CA LYS A 28 4.71 14.03 6.28
C LYS A 28 3.96 12.70 6.17
N LEU A 29 2.63 12.75 6.27
CA LEU A 29 1.76 11.58 6.12
C LEU A 29 1.93 10.94 4.73
N ASP A 30 1.87 11.75 3.67
CA ASP A 30 2.03 11.30 2.29
C ASP A 30 3.40 10.68 2.05
N ARG A 31 4.46 11.25 2.64
CA ARG A 31 5.82 10.69 2.56
C ARG A 31 5.88 9.31 3.20
N CYS A 32 5.28 9.14 4.38
CA CYS A 32 5.23 7.84 5.06
C CYS A 32 4.44 6.81 4.24
N PHE A 33 3.24 7.15 3.75
CA PHE A 33 2.45 6.22 2.93
C PHE A 33 3.13 5.86 1.62
N ARG A 34 3.88 6.78 0.99
CA ARG A 34 4.67 6.48 -0.21
C ARG A 34 5.76 5.44 0.08
N GLN A 35 6.46 5.57 1.21
CA GLN A 35 7.47 4.59 1.62
C GLN A 35 6.84 3.23 1.90
N GLU A 36 5.76 3.20 2.67
CA GLU A 36 5.05 1.96 2.99
C GLU A 36 4.49 1.28 1.74
N LYS A 37 3.92 2.06 0.81
CA LYS A 37 3.42 1.57 -0.48
C LYS A 37 4.54 0.99 -1.34
N ALA A 38 5.73 1.60 -1.34
CA ALA A 38 6.88 1.08 -2.08
C ALA A 38 7.35 -0.28 -1.54
N LEU A 39 7.43 -0.42 -0.21
CA LEU A 39 7.78 -1.68 0.45
C LEU A 39 6.75 -2.78 0.16
N LYS A 40 5.45 -2.47 0.33
CA LYS A 40 4.36 -3.42 0.05
C LYS A 40 4.32 -3.82 -1.43
N ARG A 41 4.57 -2.89 -2.36
CA ARG A 41 4.61 -3.20 -3.80
C ARG A 41 5.69 -4.22 -4.13
N LYS A 42 6.88 -4.09 -3.54
CA LYS A 42 7.98 -5.05 -3.75
C LYS A 42 7.61 -6.44 -3.22
N ALA A 43 7.07 -6.52 -2.00
CA ALA A 43 6.62 -7.78 -1.42
C ALA A 43 5.51 -8.43 -2.25
N ASN A 44 4.50 -7.65 -2.67
CA ASN A 44 3.40 -8.15 -3.51
C ASN A 44 3.89 -8.65 -4.87
N PHE A 45 4.89 -7.99 -5.47
CA PHE A 45 5.47 -8.45 -6.73
C PHE A 45 6.12 -9.82 -6.59
N GLU A 46 6.93 -10.03 -5.54
CA GLU A 46 7.58 -11.32 -5.28
C GLU A 46 6.56 -12.44 -5.01
N GLN A 47 5.53 -12.16 -4.21
CA GLN A 47 4.44 -13.11 -3.94
C GLN A 47 3.66 -13.45 -5.22
N SER A 48 3.34 -12.44 -6.04
CA SER A 48 2.63 -12.64 -7.31
C SER A 48 3.44 -13.47 -8.30
N LYS A 49 4.77 -13.26 -8.35
CA LYS A 49 5.67 -14.06 -9.19
C LYS A 49 5.66 -15.54 -8.78
N LYS A 50 5.84 -15.83 -7.48
CA LYS A 50 5.80 -17.20 -6.94
C LYS A 50 4.46 -17.88 -7.20
N LEU A 51 3.36 -17.16 -7.02
CA LEU A 51 2.02 -17.70 -7.29
C LEU A 51 1.86 -18.01 -8.78
N LYS A 52 2.29 -17.12 -9.67
CA LYS A 52 2.21 -17.32 -11.12
C LYS A 52 3.00 -18.55 -11.56
N GLU A 53 4.21 -18.75 -11.03
CA GLU A 53 5.05 -19.92 -11.33
C GLU A 53 4.36 -21.23 -10.90
N ARG A 54 3.80 -21.27 -9.68
CA ARG A 54 3.04 -22.42 -9.18
C ARG A 54 1.82 -22.73 -10.04
N LEU A 55 1.05 -21.72 -10.41
CA LEU A 55 -0.13 -21.89 -11.26
C LEU A 55 0.24 -22.38 -12.67
N GLN A 56 1.38 -21.95 -13.20
CA GLN A 56 1.88 -22.45 -14.49
C GLN A 56 2.32 -23.91 -14.41
N ALA A 57 2.99 -24.32 -13.33
CA ALA A 57 3.37 -25.72 -13.11
C ALA A 57 2.13 -26.62 -13.02
N LEU A 58 1.16 -26.25 -12.16
CA LEU A 58 -0.10 -27.00 -12.02
C LEU A 58 -0.87 -27.13 -13.33
N ARG A 59 -0.92 -26.06 -14.15
CA ARG A 59 -1.57 -26.09 -15.46
C ARG A 59 -0.92 -27.06 -16.44
N LYS A 60 0.42 -27.18 -16.40
CA LYS A 60 1.15 -28.13 -17.25
C LYS A 60 0.89 -29.56 -16.79
N GLU A 61 0.97 -29.82 -15.49
CA GLU A 61 0.66 -31.12 -14.90
C GLU A 61 -0.75 -31.58 -15.26
N THR A 62 -1.76 -30.71 -15.15
CA THR A 62 -3.14 -31.05 -15.55
C THR A 62 -3.26 -31.33 -17.04
N ALA A 63 -2.56 -30.57 -17.91
CA ALA A 63 -2.62 -30.78 -19.35
C ALA A 63 -1.93 -32.08 -19.79
N GLU A 64 -0.84 -32.46 -19.12
CA GLU A 64 -0.14 -33.74 -19.34
C GLU A 64 -0.97 -34.93 -18.84
N ASN A 65 -1.70 -34.77 -17.73
CA ASN A 65 -2.51 -35.84 -17.14
C ASN A 65 -3.87 -36.04 -17.85
N ASP A 66 -4.32 -35.06 -18.64
CA ASP A 66 -5.52 -35.12 -19.47
C ASP A 66 -5.24 -35.63 -20.92
N SER A 67 -4.00 -36.05 -21.23
CA SER A 67 -3.57 -36.54 -22.56
C SER A 67 -3.36 -38.05 -22.64
#